data_AF-A0A357LI02-F1
#
_entry.id   AF-A0A357LI02-F1
#
_cell.length_a   1.000
_cell.length_b   1.000
_cell.length_c   1.000
_cell.angle_alpha   90.00
_cell.angle_beta   90.00
_cell.angle_gamma   90.00
#
_symmetry.space_group_name_H-M   'P 1'
#
loop_
_entity.id
_entity.type
_entity.pdbx_description
1 polymer ?
#
loop_
_entity_poly.entity_id
_entity_poly.type
_entity_poly.pdbx_seq_one_letter_code
_entity_poly.pdbx_strand_id
1 'polypeptide(L)' 'MRRHMDLRSVIRTIPDYPRPGIMFRDVTTLLADARGFRRAIDELVQPLAGAKIDKVAGVEARG' A
#
# COMPACT_ATOMS: atom_id res chain seq x y z
N MET A 1 18.75 4.07 -15.59
CA MET A 1 17.44 4.47 -15.01
C MET A 1 16.71 3.21 -14.54
N ARG A 2 16.59 2.98 -13.22
CA ARG A 2 15.63 1.97 -12.71
C ARG A 2 14.24 2.52 -12.96
N ARG A 3 13.41 1.85 -13.77
CA ARG A 3 11.98 2.22 -13.86
C ARG A 3 11.37 1.97 -12.49
N HIS A 4 11.00 3.04 -11.80
CA HIS A 4 10.24 2.92 -10.56
C HIS A 4 8.83 2.44 -10.93
N MET A 5 8.39 1.34 -10.30
CA MET A 5 7.01 0.89 -10.38
C MET A 5 6.12 1.92 -9.69
N ASP A 6 5.05 2.36 -10.36
CA ASP A 6 4.02 3.20 -9.74
C ASP A 6 3.07 2.32 -8.93
N LEU A 7 3.10 2.43 -7.60
CA LEU A 7 2.22 1.70 -6.70
C LEU A 7 0.74 1.99 -6.93
N ARG A 8 0.38 3.19 -7.44
CA ARG A 8 -1.02 3.51 -7.74
C ARG A 8 -1.57 2.65 -8.87
N SER A 9 -0.71 2.24 -9.81
CA SER A 9 -1.12 1.43 -10.96
C SER A 9 -1.55 0.00 -10.59
N VAL A 10 -1.11 -0.50 -9.43
CA VAL A 10 -1.47 -1.84 -8.93
C VAL A 10 -2.61 -1.82 -7.90
N ILE A 11 -3.16 -0.63 -7.59
CA ILE A 11 -4.32 -0.48 -6.70
C ILE A 11 -5.57 -0.28 -7.54
N ARG A 12 -6.47 -1.25 -7.50
CA ARG A 12 -7.79 -1.15 -8.13
C ARG A 12 -8.61 -0.03 -7.50
N THR A 13 -9.28 0.74 -8.35
CA THR A 13 -10.22 1.78 -7.94
C THR A 13 -11.63 1.39 -8.38
N ILE A 14 -12.55 1.37 -7.44
CA ILE A 14 -13.95 1.01 -7.66
C ILE A 14 -14.79 2.28 -7.45
N PRO A 15 -15.34 2.89 -8.51
CA PRO A 15 -16.19 4.05 -8.37
C PRO A 15 -17.53 3.67 -7.72
N ASP A 16 -18.13 4.63 -7.02
CA ASP A 16 -19.45 4.56 -6.42
C ASP A 16 -19.67 3.40 -5.42
N TYR A 17 -18.59 2.94 -4.79
CA TYR A 17 -18.64 1.90 -3.75
C TYR A 17 -18.18 2.43 -2.38
N PRO A 18 -18.87 2.10 -1.27
CA PRO A 18 -20.11 1.33 -1.18
C PRO A 18 -21.38 2.15 -1.53
N ARG A 19 -21.22 3.44 -1.85
CA ARG A 19 -22.30 4.38 -2.19
C ARG A 19 -21.81 5.40 -3.24
N PRO A 20 -22.73 6.06 -3.98
CA PRO A 20 -22.36 7.03 -5.01
C PRO A 20 -21.45 8.15 -4.52
N GLY A 21 -20.51 8.57 -5.38
CA GLY A 21 -19.53 9.64 -5.12
C GLY A 21 -18.23 9.18 -4.44
N ILE A 22 -18.08 7.90 -4.10
CA ILE A 22 -16.88 7.36 -3.44
C ILE A 22 -15.98 6.65 -4.45
N MET A 23 -14.68 6.98 -4.45
CA MET A 23 -13.65 6.26 -5.21
C MET A 23 -12.94 5.26 -4.30
N PHE A 24 -13.52 4.07 -4.10
CA PHE A 24 -12.96 3.06 -3.20
C PHE A 24 -11.63 2.52 -3.73
N ARG A 25 -10.61 2.52 -2.87
CA ARG A 25 -9.27 2.01 -3.19
C ARG A 25 -9.11 0.63 -2.59
N ASP A 26 -9.17 -0.37 -3.46
CA ASP A 26 -9.08 -1.76 -3.08
C ASP A 26 -7.63 -2.22 -3.05
N VAL A 27 -7.02 -2.14 -1.86
CA VAL A 27 -5.63 -2.51 -1.62
C VAL A 27 -5.36 -4.01 -1.74
N THR A 28 -6.39 -4.87 -1.82
CA THR A 28 -6.19 -6.33 -1.97
C THR A 28 -5.44 -6.67 -3.26
N THR A 29 -5.60 -5.85 -4.30
CA THR A 29 -4.85 -5.97 -5.56
C THR A 29 -3.36 -5.68 -5.42
N LEU A 30 -2.98 -4.69 -4.59
CA LEU A 30 -1.59 -4.46 -4.20
C LEU A 30 -1.04 -5.63 -3.38
N LEU A 31 -1.80 -6.13 -2.41
CA LEU A 31 -1.40 -7.25 -1.57
C LEU A 31 -1.18 -8.55 -2.37
N ALA A 32 -1.92 -8.73 -3.47
CA ALA A 32 -1.76 -9.87 -4.38
C ALA A 32 -0.60 -9.71 -5.38
N ASP A 33 -0.11 -8.49 -5.64
CA ASP A 33 1.04 -8.27 -6.51
C ASP A 33 2.36 -8.34 -5.71
N ALA A 34 3.13 -9.41 -5.91
CA ALA A 34 4.36 -9.66 -5.15
C ALA A 34 5.40 -8.51 -5.27
N ARG A 35 5.51 -7.87 -6.44
CA ARG A 35 6.50 -6.80 -6.67
C ARG A 35 6.03 -5.48 -6.09
N GLY A 36 4.75 -5.15 -6.28
CA GLY A 36 4.09 -3.98 -5.72
C GLY A 36 4.08 -4.04 -4.20
N PHE A 37 3.71 -5.18 -3.62
CA PHE A 37 3.70 -5.34 -2.17
C PHE A 37 5.10 -5.20 -1.57
N ARG A 38 6.11 -5.87 -2.15
CA ARG A 38 7.50 -5.71 -1.71
C ARG A 38 7.94 -4.25 -1.76
N ARG A 39 7.62 -3.56 -2.85
CA ARG A 39 7.98 -2.16 -3.03
C ARG A 39 7.28 -1.24 -2.02
N ALA A 40 6.00 -1.47 -1.74
CA ALA A 40 5.25 -0.70 -0.74
C ALA A 40 5.87 -0.83 0.65
N ILE A 41 6.28 -2.04 1.04
CA ILE A 41 6.98 -2.25 2.31
C ILE A 41 8.35 -1.57 2.31
N ASP A 42 9.14 -1.71 1.25
CA ASP A 42 10.46 -1.07 1.15
C ASP A 42 10.34 0.48 1.27
N GLU A 43 9.35 1.10 0.61
CA GLU A 43 9.10 2.54 0.73
C GLU A 43 8.60 2.96 2.12
N LEU A 44 7.81 2.11 2.79
CA LEU A 44 7.31 2.39 4.13
C LEU A 44 8.44 2.38 5.17
N VAL A 45 9.39 1.45 5.04
CA VAL A 45 10.46 1.27 6.04
C VAL A 45 11.71 2.08 5.75
N GLN A 46 11.97 2.46 4.50
CA GLN A 46 13.18 3.20 4.10
C GLN A 46 13.40 4.49 4.91
N PRO A 47 12.38 5.35 5.16
CA PRO A 47 12.55 6.56 5.97
C PRO A 47 12.90 6.29 7.44
N LEU A 48 12.62 5.07 7.92
CA LEU A 48 12.89 4.63 9.29
C LEU A 48 14.23 3.87 9.40
N ALA A 49 15.00 3.79 8.32
CA ALA A 49 16.28 3.09 8.32
C ALA A 49 17.23 3.68 9.37
N GLY A 50 17.72 2.82 10.27
CA GLY A 50 18.59 3.22 11.39
C GLY A 50 17.85 3.72 12.63
N ALA A 51 16.52 3.88 12.59
CA ALA A 51 15.73 4.14 13.78
C ALA A 51 15.61 2.86 14.63
N LYS A 52 15.74 3.02 15.96
CA LYS A 52 15.41 1.93 16.89
C LYS A 52 13.90 1.95 17.14
N ILE A 53 13.19 1.05 16.48
CA ILE A 53 11.75 0.85 16.66
C ILE A 53 11.55 -0.34 17.60
N ASP A 54 11.09 -0.08 18.83
CA ASP A 54 10.86 -1.14 19.82
C ASP A 54 9.54 -1.89 19.57
N LYS A 55 8.53 -1.23 18.97
CA LYS A 55 7.20 -1.79 18.69
C LYS A 55 6.58 -1.16 17.43
N VAL A 56 5.75 -1.96 16.74
CA VAL A 56 4.87 -1.53 15.64
C VAL A 56 3.44 -1.91 16.02
N ALA A 57 2.51 -0.97 15.92
CA ALA A 57 1.08 -1.20 16.19
C ALA A 57 0.29 -1.12 14.89
N GLY A 58 -0.39 -2.22 14.53
CA GLY A 58 -1.35 -2.27 13.42
C GLY A 58 -2.77 -1.99 13.93
N VAL A 59 -3.50 -1.13 13.24
CA VAL A 59 -4.90 -0.81 13.58
C VAL A 59 -5.81 -1.74 12.78
N GLU A 60 -6.77 -2.36 13.48
CA GLU A 60 -7.60 -3.40 12.88
C GLU A 60 -8.44 -2.95 11.67
N ALA A 61 -8.84 -3.85 10.77
CA ALA A 61 -8.28 -5.18 10.52
C ALA A 61 -7.22 -5.17 9.39
N ARG A 62 -7.05 -4.02 8.73
CA ARG A 62 -6.25 -3.88 7.49
C ARG A 62 -4.93 -3.12 7.69
N GLY A 63 -4.71 -2.54 8.87
CA GLY A 63 -3.53 -1.74 9.19
C GLY A 63 -2.37 -2.56 9.72
#